data_AF-A0AA85IWJ8-F1
#
_entry.id   AF-A0AA85IWJ8-F1
#
_cell.length_a   1.000
_cell.length_b   1.000
_cell.length_c   1.000
_cell.angle_alpha   90.00
_cell.angle_beta   90.00
_cell.angle_gamma   90.00
#
_symmetry.space_group_name_H-M   'P 1'
#
loop_
_entity.id
_entity.type
_entity.pdbx_description
1 polymer ?
#
loop_
_entity_poly.entity_id
_entity_poly.type
_entity_poly.pdbx_seq_one_letter_code
_entity_poly.pdbx_strand_id
1 'polypeptide(L)'
;MMSILDDKSKLSRDPSSEDIQLLQGTVTANLLKLHGLNAISKDKLDSLKPSDCKFPHMYGLPKIHKPNNLLRPLLSMCKSPTHKLAKWLVELLNPVKTQFCMC
;
A
#
# COMPACT_ATOMS: atom_id res chain seq x y z
N MET A 1 -22.57 -10.89 15.66
CA MET A 1 -21.15 -11.12 15.30
C MET A 1 -20.47 -9.75 15.36
N MET A 2 -19.50 -9.52 16.25
CA MET A 2 -18.80 -8.23 16.27
C MET A 2 -17.99 -8.09 14.98
N SER A 3 -18.14 -6.96 14.28
CA SER A 3 -17.31 -6.67 13.10
C SER A 3 -15.88 -6.40 13.54
N ILE A 4 -14.89 -6.88 12.80
CA ILE A 4 -13.47 -6.52 13.02
C ILE A 4 -13.33 -4.99 13.05
N LEU A 5 -14.13 -4.28 12.25
CA LEU A 5 -14.11 -2.82 12.14
C LEU A 5 -14.64 -2.09 13.37
N ASP A 6 -15.30 -2.80 14.31
CA ASP A 6 -15.82 -2.21 15.55
C ASP A 6 -14.78 -2.18 16.68
N ASP A 7 -13.63 -2.84 16.52
CA ASP A 7 -12.54 -2.83 17.51
C ASP A 7 -11.77 -1.50 17.50
N LYS A 8 -12.32 -0.52 18.23
CA LYS A 8 -11.72 0.80 18.42
C LYS A 8 -10.39 0.77 19.20
N SER A 9 -10.05 -0.33 19.87
CA SER A 9 -8.78 -0.45 20.59
C SER A 9 -7.60 -0.70 19.66
N LYS A 10 -7.87 -1.23 18.45
CA LYS A 10 -6.86 -1.56 17.44
C LYS A 10 -7.03 -0.79 16.14
N LEU A 11 -8.24 -0.34 15.83
CA LEU A 11 -8.57 0.32 14.56
C LEU A 11 -9.32 1.62 14.83
N SER A 12 -8.71 2.75 14.51
CA SER A 12 -9.38 4.06 14.44
C SER A 12 -9.66 4.40 12.99
N ARG A 13 -10.89 4.84 12.67
CA ARG A 13 -11.17 5.45 11.37
C ARG A 13 -10.54 6.85 11.32
N ASP A 14 -9.80 7.13 10.27
CA ASP A 14 -9.36 8.48 9.95
C ASP A 14 -10.39 9.10 8.98
N PRO A 15 -11.16 10.11 9.42
CA PRO A 15 -12.17 10.75 8.58
C PRO A 15 -11.58 11.54 7.40
N SER A 16 -10.28 11.86 7.42
CA SER A 16 -9.59 12.59 6.35
C SER A 16 -9.12 11.70 5.19
N SER A 17 -9.17 10.38 5.34
CA SER A 17 -8.43 9.43 4.49
C SER A 17 -9.30 8.70 3.45
N GLU A 18 -10.60 9.01 3.38
CA GLU A 18 -11.53 8.28 2.51
C GLU A 18 -11.62 8.83 1.07
N ASP A 19 -10.63 9.59 0.63
CA ASP A 19 -10.55 10.06 -0.76
C ASP A 19 -9.39 9.45 -1.56
N ILE A 20 -9.68 8.51 -2.48
CA ILE A 20 -8.68 7.88 -3.38
C ILE A 20 -7.99 8.99 -4.17
N GLN A 21 -8.75 10.00 -4.59
CA GLN A 21 -8.27 11.10 -5.40
C GLN A 21 -7.22 11.92 -4.66
N LEU A 22 -7.44 12.18 -3.36
CA LEU A 22 -6.45 12.85 -2.52
C LEU A 22 -5.15 12.04 -2.46
N LEU A 23 -5.26 10.73 -2.23
CA LEU A 23 -4.09 9.84 -2.17
C LEU A 23 -3.35 9.77 -3.51
N GLN A 24 -4.07 9.69 -4.64
CA GLN A 24 -3.49 9.77 -5.97
C GLN A 24 -2.78 11.10 -6.21
N GLY A 25 -3.38 12.21 -5.76
CA GLY A 25 -2.80 13.55 -5.79
C GLY A 25 -1.49 13.62 -4.99
N THR A 26 -1.47 13.09 -3.77
CA THR A 26 -0.26 13.04 -2.93
C THR A 26 0.84 12.22 -3.57
N VAL A 27 0.52 11.03 -4.10
CA VAL A 27 1.50 10.18 -4.79
C VAL A 27 2.06 10.90 -6.02
N THR A 28 1.19 11.50 -6.83
CA THR A 28 1.60 12.24 -8.04
C THR A 28 2.48 13.44 -7.69
N ALA A 29 2.13 14.21 -6.67
CA ALA A 29 2.93 15.34 -6.19
C ALA A 29 4.31 14.90 -5.72
N ASN A 30 4.41 13.79 -5.00
CA ASN A 30 5.69 13.23 -4.57
C ASN A 30 6.52 12.72 -5.76
N LEU A 31 5.89 12.09 -6.75
CA LEU A 31 6.57 11.67 -7.97
C LEU A 31 7.13 12.86 -8.77
N LEU A 32 6.37 13.96 -8.86
CA LEU A 32 6.83 15.20 -9.49
C LEU A 32 8.02 15.82 -8.75
N LYS A 33 7.99 15.81 -7.41
CA LYS A 33 9.14 16.24 -6.59
C LYS A 33 10.39 15.39 -6.88
N LEU A 34 10.24 14.07 -6.95
CA LEU A 34 11.35 13.16 -7.26
C LEU A 34 11.91 13.37 -8.67
N HIS A 35 11.05 13.66 -9.64
CA HIS A 35 11.48 14.04 -10.99
C HIS A 35 12.24 15.38 -10.98
N GLY A 36 11.76 16.38 -10.22
CA GLY A 36 12.47 17.66 -10.05
C GLY A 36 13.84 17.54 -9.39
N LEU A 37 14.05 16.48 -8.60
CA LEU A 37 15.34 16.11 -8.01
C LEU A 37 16.21 15.24 -8.93
N ASN A 38 15.80 15.00 -10.18
CA ASN A 38 16.45 14.09 -11.14
C ASN A 38 16.63 12.65 -10.62
N ALA A 39 15.81 12.22 -9.64
CA ALA A 39 15.87 10.85 -9.11
C ALA A 39 15.12 9.84 -10.01
N ILE A 40 14.22 10.32 -10.88
CA ILE A 40 13.37 9.50 -11.74
C ILE A 40 13.28 10.17 -13.13
N SER A 41 13.39 9.38 -14.21
CA SER A 41 13.19 9.87 -15.58
C SER A 41 11.70 10.15 -15.88
N LYS A 42 11.43 10.94 -16.93
CA LYS A 42 10.06 11.22 -17.37
C LYS A 42 9.26 9.96 -17.71
N ASP A 43 9.86 9.01 -18.42
CA ASP A 43 9.20 7.75 -18.77
C ASP A 43 8.83 6.93 -17.53
N LYS A 44 9.72 6.92 -16.52
CA LYS A 44 9.44 6.25 -15.25
C LYS A 44 8.36 6.97 -14.47
N LEU A 45 8.39 8.30 -14.40
CA LEU A 45 7.33 9.10 -13.81
C LEU A 45 5.97 8.73 -14.40
N ASP A 46 5.84 8.69 -15.73
CA ASP A 46 4.58 8.38 -16.41
C ASP A 46 4.14 6.93 -16.16
N SER A 47 5.07 5.98 -16.09
CA SER A 47 4.75 4.59 -15.73
C SER A 47 4.27 4.41 -14.29
N LEU A 48 4.78 5.23 -13.36
CA LEU A 48 4.49 5.17 -11.92
C LEU A 48 3.24 5.94 -11.53
N LYS A 49 2.76 6.85 -12.38
CA LYS A 49 1.54 7.61 -12.13
C LYS A 49 0.38 6.65 -11.78
N PRO A 50 -0.34 6.93 -10.68
CA PRO A 50 -1.53 6.18 -10.33
C PRO A 50 -2.58 6.30 -11.44
N SER A 51 -3.12 5.17 -11.91
CA SER A 51 -4.27 5.12 -12.83
C SER A 51 -5.22 4.02 -12.35
N ASP A 52 -6.53 4.18 -12.55
CA ASP A 52 -7.57 3.19 -12.20
C ASP A 52 -7.40 2.56 -10.81
N CYS A 53 -7.17 3.41 -9.81
CA CYS A 53 -6.85 2.98 -8.46
C CYS A 53 -8.10 2.60 -7.66
N LYS A 54 -7.92 1.68 -6.73
CA LYS A 54 -8.95 1.23 -5.79
C LYS A 54 -8.52 1.52 -4.36
N PHE A 55 -9.50 1.67 -3.48
CA PHE A 55 -9.24 1.75 -2.06
C PHE A 55 -8.63 0.42 -1.59
N PRO A 56 -7.60 0.47 -0.75
CA PRO A 56 -7.21 -0.70 0.02
C PRO A 56 -8.42 -1.21 0.80
N HIS A 57 -8.65 -2.52 0.76
CA HIS A 57 -9.73 -3.14 1.51
C HIS A 57 -9.15 -4.12 2.52
N MET A 58 -9.68 -4.08 3.73
CA MET A 58 -9.31 -5.00 4.80
C MET A 58 -10.27 -6.19 4.82
N TYR A 59 -9.74 -7.40 5.02
CA TYR A 59 -10.53 -8.61 5.16
C TYR A 59 -9.92 -9.52 6.24
N GLY A 60 -10.73 -10.42 6.80
CA GLY A 60 -10.30 -11.36 7.82
C GLY A 60 -10.07 -12.75 7.23
N LEU A 61 -8.88 -13.33 7.42
CA LEU A 61 -8.62 -14.74 7.14
C LEU A 61 -8.77 -15.57 8.43
N PRO A 62 -9.56 -16.65 8.46
CA PRO A 62 -9.73 -17.45 9.66
C PRO A 62 -8.42 -18.13 10.08
N LYS A 63 -8.03 -18.00 11.35
CA LYS A 63 -6.96 -18.79 11.94
C LYS A 63 -7.49 -20.18 12.30
N ILE A 64 -7.51 -21.08 11.31
CA ILE A 64 -8.07 -22.45 11.41
C ILE A 64 -7.46 -23.34 12.52
N HIS A 65 -6.31 -22.94 13.07
CA HIS A 65 -5.60 -23.66 14.12
C HIS A 65 -5.89 -23.14 15.55
N LYS A 66 -6.77 -22.13 15.71
CA LYS A 66 -7.14 -21.57 17.02
C LYS A 66 -8.61 -21.83 17.33
N PRO A 67 -8.98 -22.13 18.58
CA PRO A 67 -10.39 -22.21 18.97
C PRO A 67 -11.09 -20.88 18.70
N ASN A 68 -12.38 -20.94 18.37
CA ASN A 68 -13.22 -19.79 17.98
C ASN A 68 -12.82 -19.09 16.66
N ASN A 69 -11.91 -19.68 15.86
CA ASN A 69 -11.57 -19.24 14.50
C ASN A 69 -11.31 -17.72 14.37
N LEU A 70 -10.54 -17.16 15.31
CA LEU A 70 -10.20 -15.73 15.29
C LEU A 70 -9.65 -15.31 13.92
N LEU A 71 -10.19 -14.23 13.37
CA LEU A 71 -9.77 -13.70 12.07
C LEU A 71 -8.41 -13.00 12.19
N ARG A 72 -7.51 -13.25 11.23
CA ARG A 72 -6.30 -12.46 10.99
C ARG A 72 -6.69 -11.31 10.05
N PRO A 73 -6.67 -10.04 10.47
CA PRO A 73 -6.91 -8.93 9.57
C PRO A 73 -5.75 -8.85 8.56
N LEU A 74 -6.09 -8.73 7.27
CA LEU A 74 -5.17 -8.44 6.18
C LEU A 74 -5.67 -7.23 5.41
N LEU A 75 -4.74 -6.37 5.01
CA LEU A 75 -5.01 -5.24 4.14
C LEU A 75 -4.54 -5.57 2.72
N SER A 76 -5.48 -5.60 1.78
CA SER A 76 -5.16 -5.71 0.35
C SER A 76 -4.74 -4.34 -0.17
N MET A 77 -3.47 -4.20 -0.56
CA MET A 77 -2.95 -3.00 -1.24
C MET A 77 -2.92 -3.17 -2.77
N CYS A 78 -3.61 -4.18 -3.30
CA CYS A 78 -3.67 -4.44 -4.74
C CYS A 78 -4.42 -3.32 -5.47
N LYS A 79 -3.81 -2.79 -6.53
CA LYS A 79 -4.35 -1.66 -7.30
C LYS A 79 -4.59 -0.39 -6.46
N SER A 80 -3.94 -0.25 -5.31
CA SER A 80 -3.94 1.01 -4.56
C SER A 80 -3.11 2.07 -5.30
N PRO A 81 -3.30 3.37 -4.99
CA PRO A 81 -2.49 4.44 -5.58
C PRO A 81 -0.96 4.27 -5.38
N THR A 82 -0.56 3.57 -4.33
CA THR A 82 0.86 3.34 -4.00
C THR A 82 1.41 2.02 -4.58
N HIS A 83 0.58 1.17 -5.19
CA HIS A 83 0.96 -0.18 -5.59
C HIS A 83 2.12 -0.21 -6.59
N LYS A 84 2.03 0.58 -7.68
CA LYS A 84 3.08 0.65 -8.71
C LYS A 84 4.39 1.17 -8.13
N LEU A 85 4.31 2.21 -7.29
CA LEU A 85 5.45 2.82 -6.61
C LEU A 85 6.15 1.82 -5.68
N ALA A 86 5.39 1.07 -4.88
CA ALA A 86 5.94 0.05 -4.00
C ALA A 86 6.66 -1.06 -4.80
N LYS A 87 6.08 -1.51 -5.92
CA LYS A 87 6.70 -2.53 -6.78
C LYS A 87 8.04 -2.04 -7.34
N TRP A 88 8.08 -0.81 -7.84
CA TRP A 88 9.31 -0.20 -8.34
C TRP A 88 10.36 -0.02 -7.23
N LEU A 89 9.95 0.34 -6.02
CA LEU A 89 10.88 0.43 -4.88
C LEU A 89 11.50 -0.94 -4.55
N VAL A 90 10.73 -2.02 -4.63
CA VAL A 90 11.27 -3.38 -4.45
C VAL A 90 12.29 -3.71 -5.54
N GLU A 91 12.03 -3.33 -6.80
CA GLU A 91 12.98 -3.51 -7.90
C GLU A 91 14.30 -2.77 -7.65
N LEU A 92 14.22 -1.53 -7.13
CA LEU A 92 15.41 -0.74 -6.75
C LEU A 92 16.19 -1.37 -5.59
N LEU A 93 15.50 -1.95 -4.62
CA LEU A 93 16.10 -2.54 -3.42
C LEU A 93 16.57 -3.99 -3.63
N ASN A 94 16.29 -4.61 -4.78
CA ASN A 94 16.71 -5.98 -5.07
C ASN A 94 18.21 -6.23 -4.87
N PRO A 95 19.14 -5.37 -5.32
CA PRO A 95 20.58 -5.58 -5.09
C PRO A 95 20.94 -5.61 -3.61
N VAL A 96 20.29 -4.78 -2.81
CA VAL A 96 20.45 -4.73 -1.35
C VAL A 96 19.89 -6.00 -0.72
N LYS A 97 18.69 -6.43 -1.15
CA LYS A 97 18.08 -7.67 -0.68
C LYS A 97 19.00 -8.87 -0.91
N THR A 98 19.64 -8.98 -2.07
CA THR A 98 20.56 -10.10 -2.36
C THR A 98 21.83 -10.08 -1.51
N GLN A 99 22.27 -8.91 -1.03
CA GLN A 99 23.44 -8.81 -0.14
C GLN A 99 23.12 -9.23 1.30
N PHE A 100 21.90 -8.97 1.78
CA PHE A 100 21.50 -9.28 3.16
C PHE A 100 20.69 -10.57 3.30
N CYS A 101 20.12 -11.10 2.23
CA CYS A 101 19.55 -12.45 2.17
C CYS A 101 20.61 -13.44 1.67
N MET A 102 21.70 -13.61 2.42
CA MET A 102 22.52 -14.82 2.32
C MET A 102 21.88 -15.89 3.21
N CYS A 103 21.00 -16.71 2.62
CA CYS A 103 20.53 -17.98 3.17
C CYS A 103 20.58 -19.00 2.04
#